data_AF-A0A101ACG9-F1
#
_entry.id   AF-A0A101ACG9-F1
#
_cell.length_a   1.000
_cell.length_b   1.000
_cell.length_c   1.000
_cell.angle_alpha   90.00
_cell.angle_beta   90.00
_cell.angle_gamma   90.00
#
_symmetry.space_group_name_H-M   'P 1'
#
loop_
_entity.id
_entity.type
_entity.pdbx_description
1 polymer ?
#
loop_
_entity_poly.entity_id
_entity_poly.type
_entity_poly.pdbx_seq_one_letter_code
_entity_poly.pdbx_strand_id
1 'polypeptide(L)'
;MSRVDECKLVNLDKIESLQGSLSPIYGGVNIPFAIKRVYYLYDVPGGAERGGHAHRALEQFFVAASGSFSVRLDDGYSQRSVVLDRSYLGLYVPRLIWRDISDFCTGAVCLVFASLLYDEQDYIHDYQEFVDTVRGPAIGDEAERTTVVKAANHG
;
A
#
# COMPACT_ATOMS: atom_id res chain seq x y z
N MET A 1 3.32 11.90 -14.09
CA MET A 1 3.24 10.47 -13.72
C MET A 1 2.11 10.33 -12.73
N SER A 2 1.31 9.27 -12.82
CA SER A 2 0.21 9.02 -11.87
C SER A 2 0.80 8.51 -10.55
N ARG A 3 0.13 8.74 -9.41
CA ARG A 3 0.59 8.19 -8.14
C ARG A 3 0.41 6.67 -8.06
N VAL A 4 -0.46 6.10 -8.90
CA VAL A 4 -0.52 4.64 -9.08
C VAL A 4 0.82 4.09 -9.59
N ASP A 5 1.62 4.85 -10.34
CA ASP A 5 2.95 4.44 -10.79
C ASP A 5 3.98 4.36 -9.63
N GLU A 6 3.69 4.99 -8.49
CA GLU A 6 4.49 4.86 -7.26
C GLU A 6 4.27 3.51 -6.58
N CYS A 7 3.19 2.81 -6.90
CA CYS A 7 3.00 1.43 -6.46
C CYS A 7 3.97 0.54 -7.24
N LYS A 8 4.92 -0.10 -6.56
CA LYS A 8 6.03 -0.80 -7.23
C LYS A 8 6.01 -2.28 -6.94
N LEU A 9 6.18 -3.07 -8.00
CA LEU A 9 6.55 -4.46 -7.88
C LEU A 9 8.02 -4.55 -7.49
N VAL A 10 8.31 -5.33 -6.46
CA VAL A 10 9.65 -5.55 -5.93
C VAL A 10 9.95 -7.03 -6.01
N ASN A 11 11.02 -7.38 -6.73
CA ASN A 11 11.58 -8.73 -6.68
C ASN A 11 12.33 -8.86 -5.36
N LEU A 12 11.90 -9.81 -4.54
CA LEU A 12 12.57 -10.16 -3.30
C LEU A 12 13.74 -11.08 -3.60
N ASP A 13 14.78 -10.99 -2.79
CA ASP A 13 15.88 -11.94 -2.85
C ASP A 13 15.32 -13.35 -2.64
N LYS A 14 15.80 -14.29 -3.46
CA LYS A 14 15.39 -15.69 -3.38
C LYS A 14 16.63 -16.54 -3.16
N ILE A 15 16.79 -17.01 -1.92
CA ILE A 15 17.84 -17.94 -1.55
C ILE A 15 17.30 -19.34 -1.77
N GLU A 16 17.79 -20.02 -2.80
CA GLU A 16 17.32 -21.35 -3.20
C GLU A 16 18.27 -22.45 -2.73
N SER A 17 17.69 -23.56 -2.26
CA SER A 17 18.41 -24.77 -1.85
C SER A 17 17.58 -26.01 -2.14
N LEU A 18 18.18 -27.20 -1.98
CA LEU A 18 17.45 -28.46 -2.02
C LEU A 18 16.38 -28.59 -0.92
N GLN A 19 16.44 -27.76 0.13
CA GLN A 19 15.47 -27.74 1.23
C GLN A 19 14.29 -26.77 0.97
N GLY A 20 14.33 -26.00 -0.13
CA GLY A 20 13.30 -25.02 -0.47
C GLY A 20 13.86 -23.63 -0.77
N SER A 21 12.97 -22.64 -0.79
CA SER A 21 13.29 -21.24 -1.05
C SER A 21 13.03 -20.38 0.18
N LEU A 22 13.93 -19.42 0.44
CA LEU A 22 13.81 -18.41 1.49
C LEU A 22 13.89 -17.02 0.85
N SER A 23 12.93 -16.15 1.18
CA SER A 23 12.94 -14.74 0.79
C SER A 23 12.91 -13.85 2.03
N PRO A 24 14.06 -13.29 2.44
CA PRO A 24 14.08 -12.35 3.57
C PRO A 24 13.52 -10.99 3.15
N ILE A 25 12.87 -10.30 4.09
CA ILE A 25 12.32 -8.95 3.89
C ILE A 25 12.80 -8.08 5.04
N TYR A 26 13.57 -7.04 4.72
CA TYR A 26 14.07 -6.08 5.69
C TYR A 26 13.46 -4.68 5.44
N GLY A 27 12.97 -4.07 6.53
CA GLY A 27 12.53 -2.67 6.52
C GLY A 27 13.69 -1.72 6.21
N GLY A 28 13.46 -0.74 5.33
CA GLY A 28 14.48 0.19 4.86
C GLY A 28 15.45 -0.38 3.81
N VAL A 29 15.33 -1.66 3.43
CA VAL A 29 16.15 -2.29 2.38
C VAL A 29 15.28 -2.74 1.22
N ASN A 30 14.38 -3.71 1.44
CA ASN A 30 13.46 -4.19 0.40
C ASN A 30 12.21 -3.32 0.29
N ILE A 31 11.81 -2.72 1.42
CA ILE A 31 10.64 -1.86 1.54
C ILE A 31 11.06 -0.49 2.10
N PRO A 32 10.46 0.62 1.65
CA PRO A 32 10.95 1.97 1.97
C PRO A 32 10.56 2.46 3.38
N PHE A 33 10.10 1.58 4.26
CA PHE A 33 9.66 1.91 5.61
C PHE A 33 10.10 0.87 6.66
N ALA A 34 10.08 1.26 7.94
CA ALA A 34 10.28 0.34 9.05
C ALA A 34 9.02 -0.50 9.28
N ILE A 35 9.17 -1.82 9.40
CA ILE A 35 8.05 -2.74 9.66
C ILE A 35 7.61 -2.55 11.11
N LYS A 36 6.43 -1.96 11.32
CA LYS A 36 5.83 -1.84 12.66
C LYS A 36 4.77 -2.89 12.92
N ARG A 37 4.20 -3.45 11.86
CA ARG A 37 3.14 -4.45 11.93
C ARG A 37 3.22 -5.41 10.75
N VAL A 38 2.94 -6.68 11.03
CA VAL A 38 2.72 -7.71 10.02
C VAL A 38 1.37 -8.34 10.31
N TYR A 39 0.56 -8.53 9.28
CA TYR A 39 -0.69 -9.28 9.36
C TYR A 39 -0.87 -10.08 8.08
N TYR A 40 -1.76 -11.07 8.11
CA TYR A 40 -2.00 -11.91 6.96
C TYR A 40 -3.49 -12.24 6.85
N LEU A 41 -3.95 -12.32 5.60
CA LEU A 41 -5.29 -12.79 5.26
C LEU A 41 -5.18 -14.23 4.77
N TYR A 42 -6.03 -15.09 5.30
CA TYR A 42 -6.08 -16.53 5.02
C TYR A 42 -7.53 -16.99 5.11
N ASP A 43 -7.82 -18.18 4.58
CA ASP A 43 -9.17 -18.76 4.48
C ASP A 43 -10.20 -17.79 3.88
N VAL A 44 -9.74 -16.91 2.97
CA VAL A 44 -10.60 -16.06 2.17
C VAL A 44 -11.29 -16.96 1.14
N PRO A 45 -12.64 -17.03 1.10
CA PRO A 45 -13.33 -17.86 0.14
C PRO A 45 -12.92 -17.52 -1.30
N GLY A 46 -12.84 -18.53 -2.16
CA GLY A 46 -12.48 -18.33 -3.57
C GLY A 46 -13.43 -17.37 -4.26
N GLY A 47 -12.89 -16.36 -4.94
CA GLY A 47 -13.68 -15.30 -5.59
C GLY A 47 -14.30 -14.27 -4.64
N ALA A 48 -13.98 -14.31 -3.33
CA ALA A 48 -14.40 -13.26 -2.42
C ALA A 48 -13.60 -11.97 -2.63
N GLU A 49 -14.26 -10.85 -2.38
CA GLU A 49 -13.68 -9.51 -2.41
C GLU A 49 -13.45 -9.00 -0.99
N ARG A 50 -12.33 -8.32 -0.76
CA ARG A 50 -12.04 -7.57 0.46
C ARG A 50 -12.12 -6.09 0.10
N GLY A 51 -13.29 -5.53 0.38
CA GLY A 51 -13.76 -4.24 -0.13
C GLY A 51 -12.77 -3.07 -0.04
N GLY A 52 -13.00 -2.11 -0.93
CA GLY A 52 -12.14 -0.96 -1.17
C GLY A 52 -12.02 -0.02 0.03
N HIS A 53 -10.80 0.45 0.27
CA HIS A 53 -10.53 1.59 1.16
C HIS A 53 -9.20 2.24 0.75
N ALA A 54 -8.87 3.37 1.34
CA ALA A 54 -7.53 3.96 1.32
C ALA A 54 -7.01 4.19 2.74
N HIS A 55 -5.74 4.54 2.85
CA HIS A 55 -5.12 4.97 4.10
C HIS A 55 -4.58 6.40 3.99
N ARG A 56 -4.70 7.18 5.05
CA ARG A 56 -4.18 8.56 5.09
C ARG A 56 -2.67 8.59 5.19
N ALA A 57 -2.09 7.74 6.02
CA ALA A 57 -0.66 7.72 6.34
C ALA A 57 0.00 6.35 6.14
N LEU A 58 -0.74 5.24 6.28
CA LEU A 58 -0.15 3.90 6.18
C LEU A 58 0.39 3.60 4.78
N GLU A 59 1.67 3.24 4.74
CA GLU A 59 2.30 2.52 3.63
C GLU A 59 2.29 1.01 3.89
N GLN A 60 2.13 0.23 2.82
CA GLN A 60 1.95 -1.22 2.88
C GLN A 60 2.81 -1.94 1.85
N PHE A 61 3.16 -3.19 2.15
CA PHE A 61 3.83 -4.10 1.21
C PHE A 61 3.15 -5.47 1.24
N PHE A 62 2.60 -5.89 0.10
CA PHE A 62 1.82 -7.11 -0.06
C PHE A 62 2.66 -8.23 -0.68
N VAL A 63 2.53 -9.45 -0.18
CA VAL A 63 3.16 -10.66 -0.73
C VAL A 63 2.14 -11.80 -0.76
N ALA A 64 2.08 -12.54 -1.86
CA ALA A 64 1.39 -13.82 -1.92
C ALA A 64 2.28 -14.92 -1.33
N ALA A 65 2.21 -15.10 0.00
CA ALA A 65 2.99 -16.12 0.71
C ALA A 65 2.57 -17.55 0.29
N SER A 66 1.31 -17.71 -0.14
CA SER A 66 0.78 -18.91 -0.80
C SER A 66 -0.33 -18.48 -1.77
N GLY A 67 -0.53 -19.25 -2.84
CA GLY A 67 -1.59 -19.03 -3.81
C GLY A 67 -1.45 -17.71 -4.58
N SER A 68 -2.59 -17.11 -4.94
CA SER A 68 -2.64 -15.87 -5.70
C SER A 68 -3.86 -15.02 -5.34
N PHE A 69 -3.75 -13.72 -5.60
CA PHE A 69 -4.84 -12.74 -5.56
C PHE A 69 -4.50 -11.53 -6.44
N SER A 70 -5.52 -10.71 -6.74
CA SER A 70 -5.39 -9.45 -7.47
C SER A 70 -5.49 -8.27 -6.52
N VAL A 71 -4.75 -7.20 -6.77
CA VAL A 71 -4.86 -5.91 -6.09
C VAL A 71 -5.20 -4.84 -7.14
N ARG A 72 -6.39 -4.27 -7.06
CA ARG A 72 -6.77 -3.07 -7.82
C ARG A 72 -6.30 -1.85 -7.05
N LEU A 73 -5.65 -0.92 -7.73
CA LEU A 73 -5.04 0.29 -7.19
C LEU A 73 -5.63 1.50 -7.91
N ASP A 74 -5.91 2.56 -7.17
CA ASP A 74 -6.53 3.78 -7.66
C ASP A 74 -5.97 4.98 -6.90
N ASP A 75 -5.48 6.00 -7.61
CA ASP A 75 -4.99 7.26 -7.02
C ASP A 75 -6.00 8.41 -7.09
N GLY A 76 -7.24 8.08 -7.43
CA GLY A 76 -8.31 9.02 -7.70
C GLY A 76 -8.28 9.57 -9.12
N TYR A 77 -7.29 9.28 -9.97
CA TYR A 77 -7.22 9.76 -11.36
C TYR A 77 -7.02 8.62 -12.37
N SER A 78 -6.24 7.62 -11.99
CA SER A 78 -5.85 6.49 -12.79
C SER A 78 -5.98 5.22 -11.95
N GLN A 79 -6.23 4.11 -12.63
CA GLN A 79 -6.37 2.80 -12.01
C GLN A 79 -5.44 1.81 -12.67
N ARG A 80 -4.96 0.83 -11.89
CA ARG A 80 -4.30 -0.38 -12.41
C ARG A 80 -4.60 -1.57 -11.53
N SER A 81 -4.49 -2.77 -12.09
CA SER A 81 -4.53 -4.01 -11.33
C SER A 81 -3.19 -4.73 -11.39
N VAL A 82 -2.82 -5.37 -10.29
CA VAL A 82 -1.60 -6.17 -10.16
C VAL A 82 -1.99 -7.55 -9.61
N VAL A 83 -1.53 -8.60 -10.28
CA VAL A 83 -1.66 -9.98 -9.78
C VAL A 83 -0.41 -10.32 -8.97
N LEU A 84 -0.60 -10.88 -7.77
CA LEU A 84 0.45 -11.47 -6.97
C LEU A 84 0.25 -12.99 -6.92
N ASP A 85 1.13 -13.73 -7.61
CA ASP A 85 1.08 -15.19 -7.74
C ASP A 85 2.45 -15.87 -7.54
N ARG A 86 3.44 -15.11 -7.06
CA ARG A 86 4.80 -15.56 -6.77
C ARG A 86 5.24 -15.02 -5.42
N SER A 87 5.68 -15.91 -4.52
CA SER A 87 6.06 -15.54 -3.15
C SER A 87 7.34 -14.70 -3.04
N TYR A 88 8.12 -14.63 -4.12
CA TYR A 88 9.30 -13.76 -4.24
C TYR A 88 8.98 -12.43 -4.95
N LEU A 89 7.70 -12.14 -5.22
CA LEU A 89 7.25 -10.86 -5.75
C LEU A 89 6.38 -10.17 -4.71
N GLY A 90 6.70 -8.92 -4.39
CA GLY A 90 5.87 -8.10 -3.52
C GLY A 90 5.42 -6.81 -4.20
N LEU A 91 4.33 -6.24 -3.69
CA LEU A 91 3.74 -4.99 -4.16
C LEU A 91 3.82 -3.95 -3.05
N TYR A 92 4.62 -2.91 -3.26
CA TYR A 92 4.60 -1.71 -2.43
C TYR A 92 3.41 -0.82 -2.82
N VAL A 93 2.68 -0.34 -1.83
CA VAL A 93 1.55 0.58 -1.95
C VAL A 93 1.76 1.75 -0.98
N PRO A 94 1.99 2.98 -1.49
CA PRO A 94 2.11 4.16 -0.63
C PRO A 94 0.75 4.55 -0.03
N ARG A 95 0.78 5.47 0.94
CA ARG A 95 -0.43 6.11 1.48
C ARG A 95 -1.26 6.78 0.37
N LEU A 96 -2.53 7.02 0.65
CA LEU A 96 -3.48 7.69 -0.26
C LEU A 96 -3.57 7.01 -1.63
N ILE A 97 -3.60 5.68 -1.62
CA ILE A 97 -4.00 4.84 -2.75
C ILE A 97 -5.22 4.05 -2.28
N TRP A 98 -6.32 4.18 -3.00
CA TRP A 98 -7.46 3.32 -2.82
C TRP A 98 -7.13 1.94 -3.40
N ARG A 99 -7.43 0.91 -2.62
CA ARG A 99 -7.16 -0.46 -3.03
C ARG A 99 -8.26 -1.43 -2.63
N ASP A 100 -8.44 -2.41 -3.48
CA ASP A 100 -9.35 -3.55 -3.33
C ASP A 100 -8.57 -4.83 -3.63
N ILE A 101 -8.86 -5.90 -2.89
CA ILE A 101 -8.18 -7.18 -3.05
C ILE A 101 -9.21 -8.26 -3.38
N SER A 102 -9.04 -8.89 -4.53
CA SER A 102 -10.01 -9.80 -5.13
C SER A 102 -9.33 -11.06 -5.68
N ASP A 103 -10.13 -11.96 -6.26
CA ASP A 103 -9.65 -13.12 -7.01
C ASP A 103 -8.71 -14.04 -6.22
N PHE A 104 -8.96 -14.16 -4.91
CA PHE A 104 -8.24 -15.10 -4.06
C PHE A 104 -8.46 -16.52 -4.59
N CYS A 105 -7.35 -17.24 -4.85
CA CYS A 105 -7.44 -18.68 -5.06
C CYS A 105 -7.63 -19.41 -3.72
N THR A 106 -8.17 -20.63 -3.76
CA THR A 106 -8.25 -21.48 -2.58
C THR A 106 -6.86 -21.66 -1.96
N GLY A 107 -6.74 -21.45 -0.64
CA GLY A 107 -5.47 -21.57 0.09
C GLY A 107 -4.51 -20.40 -0.11
N ALA A 108 -4.96 -19.29 -0.69
CA ALA A 108 -4.16 -18.07 -0.79
C ALA A 108 -3.87 -17.48 0.61
N VAL A 109 -2.64 -17.02 0.80
CA VAL A 109 -2.19 -16.29 1.99
C VAL A 109 -1.62 -14.95 1.54
N CYS A 110 -2.36 -13.87 1.81
CA CYS A 110 -1.92 -12.50 1.57
C CYS A 110 -1.21 -11.96 2.81
N LEU A 111 0.11 -11.90 2.76
CA LEU A 111 0.96 -11.37 3.82
C LEU A 111 1.20 -9.88 3.59
N VAL A 112 0.99 -9.06 4.62
CA VAL A 112 1.11 -7.60 4.52
C VAL A 112 2.03 -7.06 5.62
N PHE A 113 3.04 -6.31 5.19
CA PHE A 113 3.91 -5.52 6.05
C PHE A 113 3.43 -4.08 6.06
N ALA A 114 3.34 -3.48 7.25
CA ALA A 114 2.77 -2.16 7.46
C ALA A 114 3.74 -1.24 8.20
N SER A 115 3.83 0.00 7.71
CA SER A 115 4.66 1.08 8.29
C SER A 115 4.14 1.62 9.62
N LEU A 116 2.87 1.38 9.96
CA LEU A 116 2.19 1.85 11.17
C LEU A 116 1.49 0.71 11.92
N LEU A 117 1.25 0.95 13.22
CA LEU A 117 0.33 0.13 14.02
C LEU A 117 -1.10 0.26 13.49
N TYR A 118 -2.03 -0.55 14.00
CA TYR A 118 -3.44 -0.39 13.66
C TYR A 118 -3.98 0.92 14.23
N ASP A 119 -4.65 1.70 13.39
CA ASP A 119 -5.45 2.86 13.77
C ASP A 119 -6.65 2.94 12.82
N GLU A 120 -7.86 2.95 13.36
CA GLU A 120 -9.09 3.05 12.59
C GLU A 120 -9.25 4.42 11.92
N GLN A 121 -8.72 5.48 12.53
CA GLN A 121 -8.81 6.85 11.99
C GLN A 121 -7.96 7.06 10.72
N ASP A 122 -7.01 6.16 10.48
CA ASP A 122 -6.18 6.18 9.28
C ASP A 122 -6.93 5.69 8.04
N TYR A 123 -8.08 5.01 8.21
CA TYR A 123 -8.87 4.49 7.11
C TYR A 123 -9.72 5.59 6.44
N ILE A 124 -9.81 5.51 5.12
CA ILE A 124 -10.81 6.21 4.31
C ILE A 124 -11.67 5.13 3.66
N HIS A 125 -12.89 4.95 4.18
CA HIS A 125 -13.83 3.92 3.72
C HIS A 125 -14.80 4.40 2.66
N ASP A 126 -15.05 5.72 2.59
CA ASP A 126 -15.89 6.30 1.55
C ASP A 126 -15.06 6.67 0.32
N TYR A 127 -15.49 6.22 -0.85
CA TYR A 127 -14.74 6.45 -2.08
C TYR A 127 -14.77 7.91 -2.52
N GLN A 128 -15.90 8.62 -2.30
CA GLN A 128 -15.99 10.03 -2.65
C GLN A 128 -15.08 10.86 -1.74
N GLU A 129 -15.04 10.55 -0.44
CA GLU A 129 -14.10 11.15 0.51
C GLU A 129 -12.64 10.93 0.09
N PHE A 130 -12.30 9.72 -0.37
CA PHE A 130 -10.97 9.44 -0.93
C PHE A 130 -10.67 10.32 -2.14
N VAL A 131 -11.58 10.38 -3.11
CA VAL A 131 -11.43 11.21 -4.32
C VAL A 131 -11.27 12.69 -3.93
N ASP A 132 -12.09 13.20 -3.03
CA ASP A 132 -12.01 14.58 -2.56
C ASP A 132 -10.70 14.84 -1.80
N THR A 133 -10.19 13.86 -1.05
CA THR A 133 -8.91 13.96 -0.33
C THR A 133 -7.72 14.06 -1.30
N VAL A 134 -7.71 13.27 -2.38
CA VAL A 134 -6.57 13.22 -3.32
C VAL A 134 -6.68 14.22 -4.47
N ARG A 135 -7.89 14.71 -4.77
CA ARG A 135 -8.14 15.75 -5.80
C ARG A 135 -8.33 17.14 -5.23
N GLY A 136 -8.60 17.26 -3.93
CA GLY A 136 -8.78 18.53 -3.23
C GLY A 136 -7.49 19.35 -3.22
N PRO A 137 -7.59 20.67 -2.91
CA PRO A 137 -6.41 21.50 -2.77
C PRO A 137 -5.48 20.90 -1.70
N ALA A 138 -4.20 20.76 -2.03
CA ALA A 138 -3.22 20.22 -1.11
C ALA A 138 -3.26 21.01 0.21
N ILE A 139 -3.59 20.33 1.31
CA ILE A 139 -3.39 20.84 2.67
C ILE A 139 -1.88 20.84 2.94
N GLY A 140 -1.16 21.79 2.32
CA GLY A 140 0.30 21.82 2.30
C GLY A 140 0.88 23.21 2.04
N ASP A 141 0.19 24.09 1.31
CA ASP A 141 0.73 25.43 0.98
C ASP A 141 0.39 26.53 2.02
N GLU A 142 -0.45 26.26 3.03
CA GLU A 142 -0.75 27.26 4.07
C GLU A 142 0.36 27.39 5.13
N ALA A 143 1.17 26.35 5.35
CA ALA A 143 2.29 26.40 6.28
C ALA A 143 3.45 27.26 5.74
N GLU A 144 3.60 27.39 4.42
CA GLU A 144 4.65 28.21 3.81
C GLU A 144 4.25 29.69 3.67
N ARG A 145 2.95 30.00 3.53
CA ARG A 145 2.45 31.39 3.49
C ARG A 145 2.57 32.14 4.82
N THR A 146 2.57 31.43 5.95
CA THR A 146 2.65 32.08 7.27
C THR A 146 4.07 32.53 7.61
N THR A 147 5.09 31.94 6.99
CA THR A 147 6.50 32.31 7.24
C THR A 147 6.93 33.54 6.43
N VAL A 148 6.39 33.73 5.22
CA VAL A 148 6.75 34.87 4.36
C VAL A 148 6.12 36.19 4.83
N VAL A 149 4.91 36.16 5.41
CA VAL A 149 4.23 37.41 5.86
C VAL A 149 4.84 37.97 7.16
N LYS A 150 5.49 37.16 8.00
CA LYS A 150 6.20 37.66 9.20
C LYS A 150 7.59 38.25 8.92
N ALA A 151 8.21 37.91 7.79
CA ALA A 151 9.51 38.45 7.39
C ALA A 151 9.41 39.82 6.70
N ALA A 152 8.23 40.22 6.21
CA ALA A 152 8.02 41.48 5.50
C ALA A 152 7.64 42.68 6.38
N ASN A 153 7.46 42.51 7.70
CA ASN A 153 7.07 43.57 8.64
C ASN A 153 8.16 43.95 9.67
N HIS A 154 9.41 43.57 9.42
CA HIS A 154 10.57 44.01 10.22
C HIS A 154 11.73 44.45 9.31
N GLY A 155 11.47 45.44 8.46
CA GLY A 155 12.48 46.14 7.66
C GLY A 155 12.09 47.59 7.48
#